data_AF-A0A973HKJ2-F1
#
_entry.id   AF-A0A973HKJ2-F1
#
_cell.length_a   1.000
_cell.length_b   1.000
_cell.length_c   1.000
_cell.angle_alpha   90.00
_cell.angle_beta   90.00
_cell.angle_gamma   90.00
#
_symmetry.space_group_name_H-M   'P 1'
#
loop_
_entity.id
_entity.type
_entity.pdbx_description
1 polymer ?
#
loop_
_entity_poly.entity_id
_entity_poly.type
_entity_poly.pdbx_seq_one_letter_code
_entity_poly.pdbx_strand_id
1 'polypeptide(L)'
;WTDKIVRKVQASKEIAAFLMGTISTQEKFEARRKHLALREWQRMKENDSQECRNCHNFEYMDFSEQGPRSRKQHSTALASGEKTCVDCHKGIAHQLPDMSDVPGW
;
A
#
# COMPACT_ATOMS: atom_id res chain seq x y z
N TRP A 1 4.99 17.69 6.74
CA TRP A 1 3.78 18.07 7.50
C TRP A 1 2.56 18.26 6.61
N THR A 2 2.69 18.87 5.42
CA THR A 2 1.59 19.07 4.46
C THR A 2 0.87 17.76 4.11
N ASP A 3 1.59 16.72 3.67
CA ASP A 3 0.98 15.43 3.27
C ASP A 3 0.17 14.77 4.38
N LYS A 4 0.68 14.86 5.62
CA LYS A 4 -0.03 14.40 6.82
C LYS A 4 -1.37 15.11 7.01
N ILE A 5 -1.39 16.44 6.86
CA ILE A 5 -2.63 17.22 7.01
C ILE A 5 -3.60 16.90 5.86
N VAL A 6 -3.11 16.83 4.62
CA VAL A 6 -3.92 16.42 3.45
C VAL A 6 -4.54 15.05 3.69
N ARG A 7 -3.77 14.06 4.15
CA ARG A 7 -4.30 12.72 4.45
C ARG A 7 -5.34 12.73 5.56
N LYS A 8 -5.15 13.54 6.61
CA LYS A 8 -6.13 13.70 7.69
C LYS A 8 -7.43 14.35 7.21
N VAL A 9 -7.36 15.33 6.31
CA VAL A 9 -8.54 15.92 5.67
C VAL A 9 -9.25 14.88 4.80
N GLN A 10 -8.53 14.12 3.99
CA GLN A 10 -9.11 13.02 3.19
C GLN A 10 -9.77 11.95 4.07
N ALA A 11 -9.18 11.65 5.24
CA ALA A 11 -9.70 10.69 6.22
C ALA A 11 -11.05 11.11 6.79
N SER A 12 -11.37 12.40 6.85
CA SER A 12 -12.65 12.89 7.39
C SER A 12 -13.88 12.28 6.70
N LYS A 13 -13.75 11.87 5.42
CA LYS A 13 -14.79 11.14 4.67
C LYS A 13 -15.16 9.81 5.32
N GLU A 14 -14.24 9.20 6.08
CA GLU A 14 -14.46 7.94 6.79
C GLU A 14 -15.51 8.11 7.90
N ILE A 15 -15.74 9.33 8.43
CA ILE A 15 -16.80 9.62 9.40
C ILE A 15 -18.18 9.42 8.77
N ALA A 16 -18.40 9.95 7.56
CA ALA A 16 -19.66 9.74 6.85
C ALA A 16 -19.88 8.26 6.52
N ALA A 17 -18.83 7.57 6.06
CA ALA A 17 -18.88 6.13 5.78
C ALA A 17 -19.20 5.30 7.04
N PHE A 18 -18.66 5.70 8.19
CA PHE A 18 -18.96 5.10 9.49
C PHE A 18 -20.44 5.30 9.87
N LEU A 19 -20.97 6.52 9.76
CA LEU A 19 -22.38 6.81 10.05
C LEU A 19 -23.34 6.04 9.11
N MET A 20 -22.96 5.86 7.85
CA MET A 20 -23.69 5.03 6.88
C MET A 20 -23.51 3.52 7.12
N GLY A 21 -22.61 3.11 8.02
CA GLY A 21 -22.35 1.72 8.34
C GLY A 21 -21.83 0.89 7.15
N THR A 22 -21.00 1.49 6.27
CA THR A 22 -20.57 0.84 5.02
C THR A 22 -19.70 -0.40 5.24
N ILE A 23 -19.06 -0.52 6.42
CA ILE A 23 -18.25 -1.66 6.85
C ILE A 23 -18.58 -2.08 8.30
N SER A 24 -19.81 -1.85 8.76
CA SER A 24 -20.19 -2.00 10.18
C SER A 24 -20.31 -3.45 10.68
N THR A 25 -20.17 -4.44 9.80
CA THR A 25 -20.18 -5.87 10.13
C THR A 25 -19.04 -6.55 9.39
N GLN A 26 -18.62 -7.73 9.86
CA GLN A 26 -17.56 -8.50 9.19
C GLN A 26 -17.91 -8.78 7.73
N GLU A 27 -19.15 -9.19 7.46
CA GLU A 27 -19.63 -9.46 6.10
C GLU A 27 -19.53 -8.23 5.19
N LYS A 28 -19.97 -7.05 5.67
CA LYS A 28 -19.85 -5.80 4.92
C LYS A 28 -18.39 -5.39 4.69
N PHE A 29 -17.54 -5.62 5.69
CA PHE A 29 -16.11 -5.36 5.58
C PHE A 29 -15.47 -6.26 4.52
N GLU A 30 -15.67 -7.58 4.60
CA GLU A 30 -15.12 -8.55 3.64
C GLU A 30 -15.60 -8.26 2.21
N ALA A 31 -16.90 -7.96 2.03
CA ALA A 31 -17.45 -7.57 0.73
C ALA A 31 -16.77 -6.32 0.12
N ARG A 32 -16.21 -5.43 0.95
CA ARG A 32 -15.52 -4.22 0.50
C ARG A 32 -13.99 -4.29 0.64
N ARG A 33 -13.45 -5.35 1.25
CA ARG A 33 -12.04 -5.41 1.69
C ARG A 33 -11.08 -5.27 0.53
N LYS A 34 -11.35 -5.97 -0.58
CA LYS A 34 -10.55 -5.85 -1.82
C LYS A 34 -10.57 -4.43 -2.38
N HIS A 35 -11.74 -3.82 -2.47
CA HIS A 35 -11.86 -2.44 -2.95
C HIS A 35 -11.07 -1.46 -2.06
N LEU A 36 -11.14 -1.61 -0.74
CA LEU A 36 -10.41 -0.78 0.20
C LEU A 36 -8.88 -0.98 0.08
N ALA A 37 -8.43 -2.23 -0.04
CA ALA A 37 -7.02 -2.57 -0.22
C ALA A 37 -6.46 -1.98 -1.53
N LEU A 38 -7.15 -2.17 -2.65
CA LEU A 38 -6.75 -1.61 -3.95
C LEU A 38 -6.66 -0.09 -3.91
N ARG A 39 -7.63 0.58 -3.28
CA ARG A 39 -7.61 2.05 -3.12
C ARG A 39 -6.40 2.50 -2.31
N GLU A 40 -6.07 1.81 -1.23
CA GLU A 40 -4.93 2.18 -0.38
C GLU A 40 -3.59 1.89 -1.06
N TRP A 41 -3.46 0.77 -1.78
CA TRP A 41 -2.27 0.48 -2.57
C TRP A 41 -2.09 1.46 -3.72
N GLN A 42 -3.16 1.84 -4.40
CA GLN A 42 -3.11 2.86 -5.44
C GLN A 42 -2.60 4.19 -4.86
N ARG A 43 -3.13 4.60 -3.70
CA ARG A 43 -2.67 5.81 -3.00
C ARG A 43 -1.19 5.74 -2.62
N MET A 44 -0.75 4.61 -2.05
CA MET A 44 0.65 4.37 -1.70
C MET A 44 1.55 4.29 -2.94
N LYS A 45 1.03 3.95 -4.10
CA LYS A 45 1.79 3.95 -5.35
C LYS A 45 1.93 5.37 -5.88
N GLU A 46 0.85 6.14 -5.89
CA GLU A 46 0.80 7.52 -6.38
C GLU A 46 1.72 8.47 -5.60
N ASN A 47 1.98 8.19 -4.32
CA ASN A 47 2.89 8.99 -3.49
C ASN A 47 4.28 8.34 -3.30
N ASP A 48 4.69 7.45 -4.21
CA ASP A 48 5.97 6.73 -4.16
C ASP A 48 6.23 6.00 -2.82
N SER A 49 5.20 5.44 -2.21
CA SER A 49 5.26 4.70 -0.95
C SER A 49 5.93 5.50 0.17
N GLN A 50 5.62 6.79 0.27
CA GLN A 50 6.16 7.72 1.26
C GLN A 50 6.11 7.13 2.69
N GLU A 51 5.02 6.44 3.04
CA GLU A 51 4.83 5.79 4.34
C GLU A 51 5.90 4.75 4.64
N CYS A 52 6.34 4.00 3.63
CA CYS A 52 7.45 3.05 3.75
C CYS A 52 8.78 3.79 3.86
N ARG A 53 9.00 4.76 2.98
CA ARG A 53 10.28 5.47 2.82
C ARG A 53 10.64 6.38 3.99
N ASN A 54 9.65 6.79 4.79
CA ASN A 54 9.89 7.52 6.04
C ASN A 54 10.79 6.75 7.01
N CYS A 55 10.82 5.42 6.94
CA CYS A 55 11.74 4.56 7.72
C CYS A 55 12.68 3.73 6.83
N HIS A 56 12.24 3.33 5.64
CA HIS A 56 12.99 2.50 4.69
C HIS A 56 13.43 3.32 3.47
N ASN A 57 14.36 4.25 3.67
CA ASN A 57 14.90 5.03 2.56
C ASN A 57 15.77 4.13 1.67
N PHE A 58 15.57 4.26 0.36
CA PHE A 58 16.31 3.54 -0.67
C PHE A 58 17.82 3.76 -0.59
N GLU A 59 18.26 4.98 -0.24
CA GLU A 59 19.68 5.33 -0.12
C GLU A 59 20.42 4.54 0.97
N TYR A 60 19.67 4.01 1.94
CA TYR A 60 20.22 3.23 3.05
C TYR A 60 20.02 1.72 2.85
N MET A 61 19.51 1.29 1.69
CA MET A 61 19.37 -0.13 1.38
C MET A 61 20.72 -0.71 0.97
N ASP A 62 21.24 -1.64 1.78
CA ASP A 62 22.37 -2.46 1.36
C ASP A 62 21.87 -3.64 0.51
N PHE A 63 22.36 -3.72 -0.73
CA PHE A 63 22.01 -4.77 -1.67
C PHE A 63 22.79 -6.07 -1.42
N SER A 64 23.97 -6.03 -0.78
CA SER A 64 24.72 -7.27 -0.49
C SER A 64 23.97 -8.16 0.50
N GLU A 65 23.29 -7.55 1.47
CA GLU A 65 22.53 -8.22 2.52
C GLU A 65 21.18 -8.78 2.06
N GLN A 66 20.80 -8.53 0.80
CA GLN A 66 19.52 -8.96 0.26
C GLN A 66 19.62 -10.27 -0.52
N GLY A 67 18.58 -11.10 -0.40
CA GLY A 67 18.44 -12.30 -1.22
C GLY A 67 18.39 -11.98 -2.72
N PRO A 68 18.80 -12.91 -3.61
CA PRO A 68 19.01 -12.62 -5.04
C PRO A 68 17.84 -11.97 -5.77
N ARG A 69 16.61 -12.41 -5.47
CA ARG A 69 15.37 -11.83 -6.03
C ARG A 69 15.18 -10.37 -5.61
N SER A 70 15.31 -10.11 -4.30
CA SER A 70 15.14 -8.77 -3.72
C SER A 70 16.19 -7.82 -4.29
N ARG A 71 17.47 -8.24 -4.26
CA ARG A 71 18.58 -7.49 -4.84
C ARG A 71 18.29 -7.09 -6.29
N LYS A 72 17.92 -8.05 -7.14
CA LYS A 72 17.61 -7.79 -8.55
C LYS A 72 16.49 -6.77 -8.72
N GLN A 73 15.38 -6.92 -7.99
CA GLN A 73 14.23 -6.01 -8.13
C GLN A 73 14.53 -4.62 -7.56
N HIS A 74 15.20 -4.55 -6.43
CA HIS A 74 15.55 -3.27 -5.81
C HIS A 74 16.60 -2.50 -6.62
N SER A 75 17.62 -3.17 -7.14
CA SER A 75 18.66 -2.52 -7.96
C SER A 75 18.22 -2.19 -9.38
N THR A 76 17.03 -2.64 -9.82
CA THR A 76 16.48 -2.33 -11.14
C THR A 76 15.18 -1.54 -11.04
N ALA A 77 14.04 -2.22 -10.86
CA ALA A 77 12.71 -1.63 -10.97
C ALA A 77 12.42 -0.60 -9.87
N LEU A 78 12.96 -0.78 -8.66
CA LEU A 78 12.86 0.23 -7.61
C LEU A 78 13.84 1.39 -7.83
N ALA A 79 15.08 1.07 -8.23
CA ALA A 79 16.13 2.07 -8.49
C ALA A 79 15.78 3.02 -9.66
N SER A 80 15.12 2.51 -10.70
CA SER A 80 14.68 3.30 -11.85
C SER A 80 13.42 4.13 -11.57
N GLY A 81 12.73 3.87 -10.46
CA GLY A 81 11.41 4.44 -10.17
C GLY A 81 10.26 3.81 -10.97
N GLU A 82 10.50 2.75 -11.73
CA GLU A 82 9.45 2.00 -12.46
C GLU A 82 8.42 1.40 -11.49
N LYS A 83 8.87 0.99 -10.30
CA LYS A 83 8.04 0.43 -9.24
C LYS A 83 8.30 1.11 -7.91
N THR A 84 7.25 1.13 -7.09
CA THR A 84 7.26 1.60 -5.72
C THR A 84 7.25 0.40 -4.75
N CYS A 85 7.46 0.64 -3.45
CA CYS A 85 7.47 -0.44 -2.46
C CYS A 85 6.19 -1.28 -2.51
N VAL A 86 5.03 -0.62 -2.60
CA VAL A 86 3.71 -1.27 -2.58
C VAL A 86 3.38 -2.03 -3.86
N ASP A 87 4.15 -1.89 -4.95
CA ASP A 87 3.92 -2.70 -6.15
C ASP A 87 4.18 -4.19 -5.89
N CYS A 88 5.17 -4.49 -5.04
CA CYS A 88 5.53 -5.86 -4.65
C CYS A 88 5.13 -6.21 -3.20
N HIS A 89 5.20 -5.27 -2.27
CA HIS A 89 5.05 -5.51 -0.84
C HIS A 89 3.62 -5.33 -0.31
N LYS A 90 2.65 -5.98 -0.95
CA LYS A 90 1.27 -6.01 -0.49
C LYS A 90 1.08 -7.14 0.52
N GLY A 91 0.27 -6.89 1.54
CA GLY A 91 -0.04 -7.91 2.55
C GLY A 91 1.00 -8.07 3.66
N ILE A 92 1.94 -7.11 3.82
CA ILE A 92 2.95 -7.15 4.90
C ILE A 92 2.31 -6.94 6.28
N ALA A 93 1.59 -5.84 6.43
CA ALA A 93 1.04 -5.44 7.74
C ALA A 93 -0.34 -6.06 8.02
N HIS A 94 -1.07 -6.42 6.97
CA HIS A 94 -2.43 -6.95 7.06
C HIS A 94 -2.57 -8.11 6.08
N GLN A 95 -3.39 -9.10 6.41
CA GLN A 95 -3.70 -10.19 5.50
C GLN A 95 -4.32 -9.67 4.20
N LEU A 96 -3.93 -10.26 3.07
CA LEU A 96 -4.50 -9.95 1.78
C LEU A 96 -6.02 -10.26 1.76
N PRO A 97 -6.83 -9.46 1.04
CA PRO A 97 -8.19 -9.85 0.71
C PRO A 97 -8.19 -11.07 -0.23
N ASP A 98 -9.38 -11.61 -0.54
CA ASP A 98 -9.52 -12.51 -1.68
C ASP A 98 -9.14 -11.76 -2.97
N MET A 99 -8.22 -12.36 -3.72
CA MET A 99 -7.65 -11.81 -4.95
C MET A 99 -7.82 -12.77 -6.14
N SER A 100 -8.62 -13.82 -5.99
CA SER A 100 -8.84 -14.86 -6.99
C SER A 100 -9.31 -14.34 -8.35
N ASP A 101 -9.98 -13.18 -8.37
CA ASP A 101 -10.49 -12.51 -9.57
C ASP A 101 -9.61 -11.36 -10.09
N VAL A 102 -8.43 -11.13 -9.50
CA VAL A 102 -7.50 -10.10 -9.94
C VAL A 102 -6.49 -10.72 -10.91
N PRO A 103 -6.52 -10.37 -12.22
CA PRO A 103 -5.62 -10.97 -13.19
C PRO A 103 -4.15 -10.69 -12.86
N GLY A 104 -3.35 -11.75 -12.78
CA GLY A 104 -1.91 -11.63 -12.53
C GLY A 104 -1.55 -11.25 -11.08
N TRP A 105 -2.49 -11.39 -10.14
CA TRP A 105 -2.19 -11.43 -8.71
C TRP A 105 -1.56 -12.75 -8.28
#